data_AF-X1KIX5-F1
#
_entry.id   AF-X1KIX5-F1
#
_cell.length_a   1.000
_cell.length_b   1.000
_cell.length_c   1.000
_cell.angle_alpha   90.00
_cell.angle_beta   90.00
_cell.angle_gamma   90.00
#
_symmetry.space_group_name_H-M   'P 1'
#
loop_
_entity.id
_entity.type
_entity.pdbx_description
1 polymer ?
#
loop_
_entity_poly.entity_id
_entity_poly.type
_entity_poly.pdbx_seq_one_letter_code
_entity_poly.pdbx_strand_id
1 'polypeptide(L)'
;TWATKAQVITKRPCLLKNVIMTPSKPDGSIWLYDGESDKDPPIGHVFTSIRVTREYSIIGGLETHRGLYIGNFDHIEGVLIHWEPLGEGKA
;
A
#
# COMPACT_ATOMS: atom_id res chain seq x y z
N THR A 1 5.99 -2.98 5.99
CA THR A 1 6.79 -1.76 5.72
C THR A 1 6.02 -0.53 6.18
N TRP A 2 6.66 0.37 6.94
CA TRP A 2 6.07 1.66 7.33
C TRP A 2 6.44 2.76 6.32
N ALA A 3 5.47 3.57 5.90
CA ALA A 3 5.65 4.61 4.90
C ALA A 3 4.97 5.93 5.31
N THR A 4 5.71 7.04 5.30
CA THR A 4 5.20 8.40 5.57
C THR A 4 5.15 9.28 4.31
N LYS A 5 5.60 8.73 3.18
CA LYS A 5 5.61 9.36 1.86
C LYS A 5 5.65 8.28 0.79
N ALA A 6 5.41 8.70 -0.45
CA ALA A 6 5.49 7.84 -1.63
C ALA A 6 6.85 7.13 -1.72
N GLN A 7 6.83 5.82 -1.94
CA GLN A 7 8.04 4.99 -1.99
C GLN A 7 7.76 3.60 -2.56
N VAL A 8 8.85 2.93 -2.98
CA VAL A 8 8.82 1.51 -3.32
C VAL A 8 8.76 0.69 -2.03
N ILE A 9 7.73 -0.14 -1.90
CA ILE A 9 7.56 -1.08 -0.78
C ILE A 9 8.39 -2.35 -1.02
N THR A 10 8.37 -2.85 -2.25
CA THR A 10 9.18 -3.98 -2.71
C THR A 10 9.35 -3.92 -4.23
N LYS A 11 10.49 -4.39 -4.73
CA LYS A 11 10.76 -4.58 -6.16
C LYS A 11 10.41 -5.99 -6.67
N ARG A 12 9.95 -6.86 -5.76
CA ARG A 12 9.63 -8.26 -6.04
C ARG A 12 8.12 -8.45 -6.12
N PRO A 13 7.64 -9.42 -6.92
CA PRO A 13 6.26 -9.88 -6.86
C PRO A 13 5.82 -10.14 -5.41
N CYS A 14 4.65 -9.65 -5.05
CA CYS A 14 4.13 -9.81 -3.71
C CYS A 14 2.62 -9.93 -3.67
N LEU A 15 2.13 -10.55 -2.60
CA LEU A 15 0.73 -10.58 -2.21
C LEU A 15 0.51 -9.53 -1.11
N LEU A 16 -0.13 -8.42 -1.47
CA LEU A 16 -0.54 -7.40 -0.51
C LEU A 16 -1.70 -7.94 0.35
N LYS A 17 -1.55 -7.88 1.68
CA LYS A 17 -2.53 -8.41 2.64
C LYS A 17 -3.35 -7.30 3.26
N ASN A 18 -2.68 -6.36 3.91
CA ASN A 18 -3.33 -5.30 4.67
C ASN A 18 -2.66 -3.96 4.41
N VAL A 19 -3.48 -2.92 4.44
CA VAL A 19 -3.05 -1.51 4.51
C VAL A 19 -3.60 -0.95 5.80
N ILE A 20 -2.74 -0.49 6.70
CA ILE A 20 -3.15 0.22 7.92
C ILE A 20 -2.76 1.67 7.76
N MET A 21 -3.74 2.56 7.73
CA MET A 21 -3.57 3.96 7.34
C MET A 21 -3.92 4.88 8.50
N THR A 22 -3.06 5.86 8.79
CA THR A 22 -3.26 6.89 9.82
C THR A 22 -3.46 8.26 9.15
N PRO A 23 -4.67 8.82 9.17
CA PRO A 23 -4.97 10.11 8.52
C PRO A 23 -4.58 11.30 9.39
N SER A 24 -4.03 12.34 8.75
CA SER A 24 -3.72 13.64 9.37
C SER A 24 -4.93 14.58 9.43
N LYS A 25 -5.92 14.37 8.58
CA LYS A 25 -7.17 15.16 8.49
C LYS A 25 -8.40 14.23 8.56
N PRO A 26 -9.63 14.78 8.57
CA PRO A 26 -10.85 13.97 8.55
C PRO A 26 -10.90 12.98 7.39
N ASP A 27 -10.36 13.33 6.23
CA ASP A 27 -10.17 12.44 5.10
C ASP A 27 -8.70 12.11 4.85
N GLY A 28 -8.47 11.09 4.03
CA GLY A 28 -7.15 10.79 3.52
C GLY A 28 -7.15 9.64 2.53
N SER A 29 -6.13 9.62 1.68
CA SER A 29 -5.99 8.58 0.67
C SER A 29 -4.56 8.28 0.26
N ILE A 30 -4.40 7.11 -0.34
CA ILE A 30 -3.20 6.66 -1.03
C ILE A 30 -3.58 5.88 -2.29
N TRP A 31 -2.65 5.86 -3.24
CA TRP A 31 -2.72 4.96 -4.39
C TRP A 31 -1.66 3.86 -4.29
N LEU A 32 -2.05 2.68 -4.79
CA LEU A 32 -1.22 1.49 -4.88
C LEU A 32 -0.99 1.17 -6.35
N TYR A 33 0.24 0.81 -6.68
CA TYR A 33 0.68 0.55 -8.05
C TYR A 33 1.46 -0.76 -8.11
N ASP A 34 1.25 -1.54 -9.17
CA ASP A 34 2.06 -2.72 -9.47
C ASP A 34 3.33 -2.29 -10.20
N GLY A 35 4.42 -2.11 -9.47
CA GLY A 35 5.68 -1.58 -10.00
C GLY A 35 6.47 -0.78 -8.98
N GLU A 36 7.23 0.20 -9.46
CA GLU A 36 8.18 0.99 -8.67
C GLU A 36 7.90 2.51 -8.68
N SER A 37 6.86 2.96 -9.38
CA SER A 37 6.54 4.38 -9.54
C SER A 37 5.04 4.67 -9.69
N ASP A 38 4.67 5.95 -9.65
CA ASP A 38 3.33 6.47 -9.94
C ASP A 38 2.95 6.44 -11.43
N LYS A 39 3.90 6.08 -12.30
CA LYS A 39 3.67 5.86 -13.74
C LYS A 39 3.30 4.42 -14.07
N ASP A 40 3.47 3.51 -13.12
CA ASP A 40 3.08 2.13 -13.27
C ASP A 40 1.55 1.98 -13.16
N PRO A 41 0.96 0.88 -13.67
CA PRO A 41 -0.46 0.58 -13.53
C PRO A 41 -0.98 0.68 -12.09
N PRO A 42 -2.02 1.49 -11.83
CA PRO A 42 -2.66 1.54 -10.52
C PRO A 42 -3.46 0.26 -10.30
N ILE A 43 -3.33 -0.31 -9.10
CA ILE A 43 -4.01 -1.55 -8.70
C ILE A 43 -5.00 -1.34 -7.56
N GLY A 44 -4.95 -0.18 -6.90
CA GLY A 44 -5.87 0.13 -5.82
C GLY A 44 -5.80 1.57 -5.37
N HIS A 45 -6.91 2.04 -4.81
CA HIS A 45 -7.04 3.32 -4.14
C HIS A 45 -7.65 3.07 -2.77
N VAL A 46 -6.96 3.47 -1.71
CA VAL A 46 -7.44 3.34 -0.34
C VAL A 46 -7.83 4.72 0.15
N PHE A 47 -9.07 4.85 0.61
CA PHE A 47 -9.64 6.11 1.06
C PHE A 47 -10.31 5.95 2.43
N THR A 48 -10.22 7.00 3.24
CA THR A 48 -10.98 7.16 4.48
C THR A 48 -11.60 8.54 4.54
N SER A 49 -12.77 8.63 5.18
CA SER A 49 -13.47 9.88 5.50
C SER A 49 -13.54 10.13 7.01
N ILE A 50 -12.79 9.37 7.81
CA ILE A 50 -12.67 9.56 9.25
C ILE A 50 -11.20 9.68 9.68
N ARG A 51 -10.92 10.54 10.65
CA ARG A 51 -9.59 10.72 11.26
C ARG A 51 -9.29 9.66 12.33
N VAL A 52 -9.27 8.41 11.93
CA VAL A 52 -8.96 7.27 12.81
C VAL A 52 -8.02 6.32 12.07
N THR A 53 -7.01 5.80 12.76
CA THR A 53 -6.15 4.74 12.22
C THR A 53 -6.99 3.50 11.93
N ARG A 54 -6.96 3.02 10.69
CA ARG A 54 -7.80 1.90 10.27
C ARG A 54 -7.04 0.90 9.43
N GLU A 55 -7.34 -0.37 9.66
CA GLU A 55 -6.90 -1.48 8.83
C GLU A 55 -7.88 -1.73 7.68
N TYR A 56 -7.32 -1.93 6.50
CA TYR A 56 -7.99 -2.36 5.27
C TYR A 56 -7.42 -3.71 4.87
N SER A 57 -8.11 -4.77 5.27
CA SER A 57 -7.73 -6.15 4.92
C SER A 57 -8.27 -6.52 3.54
N ILE A 58 -7.41 -7.09 2.71
CA ILE A 58 -7.75 -7.56 1.38
C ILE A 58 -7.92 -9.08 1.45
N ILE A 59 -9.17 -9.54 1.42
CA ILE A 59 -9.50 -10.98 1.48
C ILE A 59 -8.92 -11.67 0.23
N GLY A 60 -8.13 -12.73 0.44
CA GLY A 60 -7.38 -13.40 -0.63
C GLY A 60 -6.06 -12.72 -1.00
N GLY A 61 -5.88 -11.47 -0.60
CA GLY A 61 -4.73 -10.63 -0.97
C GLY A 61 -4.83 -10.08 -2.39
N LEU A 62 -4.00 -9.08 -2.67
CA LEU A 62 -3.85 -8.47 -4.00
C LEU A 62 -2.46 -8.79 -4.53
N GLU A 63 -2.38 -9.60 -5.59
CA GLU A 63 -1.11 -9.95 -6.22
C GLU A 63 -0.54 -8.78 -7.04
N THR A 64 0.78 -8.69 -7.00
CA THR A 64 1.60 -7.78 -7.82
C THR A 64 2.69 -8.58 -8.49
N HIS A 65 3.04 -8.22 -9.72
CA HIS A 65 3.98 -8.97 -10.54
C HIS A 65 5.28 -8.21 -10.80
N ARG A 66 5.30 -6.88 -10.61
CA ARG A 66 6.45 -6.02 -10.90
C ARG A 66 7.02 -5.33 -9.67
N GLY A 67 6.40 -5.55 -8.52
CA GLY A 67 6.71 -4.87 -7.27
C GLY A 67 5.46 -4.17 -6.71
N LEU A 68 5.66 -3.45 -5.61
CA LEU A 68 4.61 -2.66 -4.99
C LEU A 68 5.14 -1.27 -4.71
N TYR A 69 4.50 -0.27 -5.31
CA TYR A 69 4.72 1.14 -5.02
C TYR A 69 3.49 1.74 -4.37
N ILE A 70 3.72 2.56 -3.35
CA ILE A 70 2.69 3.38 -2.71
C ILE A 70 2.95 4.83 -3.06
N GLY A 71 1.91 5.53 -3.51
CA GLY A 71 2.01 6.91 -3.99
C GLY A 71 0.79 7.75 -3.66
N ASN A 72 0.81 9.01 -4.14
CA ASN A 72 -0.28 9.97 -4.03
C ASN A 72 -0.87 10.06 -2.62
N PHE A 73 -0.02 10.31 -1.63
CA PHE A 73 -0.44 10.52 -0.24
C PHE A 73 -1.20 11.83 -0.15
N ASP A 74 -2.46 11.76 0.23
CA ASP A 74 -3.28 12.92 0.53
C ASP A 74 -3.77 12.85 1.98
N HIS A 75 -3.43 13.85 2.77
CA HIS A 75 -3.77 13.94 4.19
C HIS A 75 -3.41 12.71 5.03
N ILE A 76 -2.29 12.03 4.75
CA ILE A 76 -1.83 10.85 5.51
C ILE A 76 -0.61 11.17 6.38
N GLU A 77 -0.64 10.77 7.66
CA GLU A 77 0.53 10.83 8.56
C GLU A 77 1.47 9.64 8.33
N GLY A 78 0.89 8.46 8.09
CA GLY A 78 1.65 7.28 7.72
C GLY A 78 0.78 6.06 7.41
N VAL A 79 1.43 5.07 6.80
CA VAL A 79 0.81 3.81 6.37
C VAL A 79 1.71 2.64 6.69
N LEU A 80 1.18 1.62 7.36
CA LEU A 80 1.80 0.32 7.48
C LEU A 80 1.25 -0.60 6.39
N ILE A 81 2.13 -1.05 5.50
CA ILE A 81 1.82 -2.00 4.42
C ILE A 81 2.28 -3.39 4.84
N HIS A 82 1.35 -4.34 4.90
CA HIS A 82 1.61 -5.75 5.18
C HIS A 82 1.46 -6.58 3.90
N TRP A 83 2.52 -7.27 3.51
CA TRP A 83 2.61 -8.02 2.26
C TRP A 83 3.49 -9.26 2.44
N GLU A 84 3.30 -10.25 1.56
CA GLU A 84 4.03 -11.51 1.53
C GLU A 84 4.72 -11.67 0.16
N PRO A 85 5.97 -12.16 0.06
CA PRO A 85 6.60 -12.41 -1.23
C PRO A 85 5.92 -13.55 -1.99
N LEU A 86 5.76 -13.42 -3.32
CA LEU A 86 5.28 -14.48 -4.21
C LEU A 86 6.48 -15.26 -4.79
N GLY A 87 6.99 -16.24 -4.02
CA GLY A 87 8.15 -17.09 -4.39
C GLY A 87 9.50 -16.32 -4.46
N GLU A 88 10.68 -16.92 -4.29
CA GLU A 88 11.08 -18.29 -3.96
C GLU A 88 11.16 -18.53 -2.44
N GLY A 89 11.09 -19.81 -2.03
CA GLY A 89 10.95 -20.25 -0.64
C GLY A 89 12.03 -19.73 0.33
N LYS A 90 11.64 -19.71 1.61
CA LYS A 90 12.46 -19.56 2.83
C LYS A 90 13.64 -18.56 2.72
N ALA A 91 13.48 -17.43 3.41
CA ALA A 91 14.61 -16.63 3.88
C ALA A 91 15.67 -17.50 4.59
#